data_AF-A0A0R3WTG8-F1
#
_entry.id   AF-A0A0R3WTG8-F1
#
_cell.length_a   1.000
_cell.length_b   1.000
_cell.length_c   1.000
_cell.angle_alpha   90.00
_cell.angle_beta   90.00
_cell.angle_gamma   90.00
#
_symmetry.space_group_name_H-M   'P 1'
#
loop_
_entity.id
_entity.type
_entity.pdbx_description
1 polymer ?
#
loop_
_entity_poly.entity_id
_entity_poly.type
_entity_poly.pdbx_seq_one_letter_code
_entity_poly.pdbx_strand_id
1 'polypeptide(L)' 'MSTAVSTVPDSTTSPFGNMSVGDPPRLLSELEGGITVQEGDPVHLDVRVASDSDVQITWLKDGNPILPGMYQV' A
#
# COMPACT_ATOMS: atom_id res chain seq x y z
N MET A 1 -38.64 10.66 25.05
CA MET A 1 -37.50 11.45 25.56
C MET A 1 -36.27 10.56 25.48
N SER A 2 -35.36 10.95 24.60
CA SER A 2 -34.12 10.26 24.23
C SER A 2 -33.14 10.17 25.39
N THR A 3 -32.29 9.13 25.38
CA THR A 3 -30.85 9.25 25.06
C THR A 3 -30.25 7.85 25.04
N ALA A 4 -29.89 7.34 23.86
CA ALA A 4 -28.95 6.24 23.76
C ALA A 4 -27.55 6.83 23.90
N VAL A 5 -26.81 6.44 24.94
CA VAL A 5 -25.40 6.77 25.06
C VAL A 5 -24.64 5.87 24.09
N SER A 6 -24.33 6.42 22.92
CA SER A 6 -23.40 5.80 21.97
C SER A 6 -22.00 6.05 22.50
N THR A 7 -21.54 5.21 23.43
CA THR A 7 -20.12 5.12 23.74
C THR A 7 -19.46 4.42 22.57
N VAL A 8 -19.17 5.17 21.50
CA VAL A 8 -18.07 4.82 20.62
C VAL A 8 -16.81 5.02 21.46
N PRO A 9 -16.09 3.97 21.89
CA PRO A 9 -14.70 4.21 22.21
C PRO A 9 -14.09 4.80 20.94
N ASP A 10 -13.38 5.90 21.11
CA ASP A 10 -12.59 6.63 20.13
C ASP A 10 -11.46 5.75 19.56
N SER A 11 -11.83 4.56 19.07
CA SER A 11 -10.96 3.71 18.29
C SER A 11 -10.89 4.41 16.96
N THR A 12 -9.94 5.34 16.90
CA THR A 12 -9.15 5.57 15.70
C THR A 12 -8.71 4.19 15.24
N THR A 13 -9.58 3.47 14.53
CA THR A 13 -9.21 2.31 13.73
C THR A 13 -8.41 2.92 12.62
N SER A 14 -7.16 3.23 12.94
CA SER A 14 -6.16 3.50 11.97
C SER A 14 -6.26 2.35 10.97
N PRO A 15 -6.25 2.61 9.65
CA PRO A 15 -6.17 1.53 8.67
C PRO A 15 -4.95 0.62 8.93
N PHE A 16 -4.01 1.10 9.75
CA PHE A 16 -2.92 0.38 10.39
C PHE A 16 -3.41 -0.49 11.57
N GLY A 17 -4.43 -1.32 11.35
CA GLY A 17 -4.95 -2.26 12.35
C GLY A 17 -3.81 -2.95 13.11
N ASN A 18 -4.01 -3.16 14.40
CA ASN A 18 -3.01 -3.60 15.39
C ASN A 18 -2.13 -4.73 14.83
N MET A 19 -0.96 -4.39 14.26
CA MET A 19 -0.07 -5.36 13.64
C MET A 19 0.68 -6.09 14.77
N SER A 20 0.60 -7.42 14.82
CA SER A 20 1.32 -8.19 15.83
C SER A 20 2.68 -8.60 15.29
N VAL A 21 3.62 -8.84 16.21
CA VAL A 21 4.96 -9.30 15.86
C VAL A 21 4.88 -10.63 15.12
N GLY A 22 5.38 -10.66 13.88
CA GLY A 22 5.34 -11.83 13.00
C GLY A 22 4.13 -11.92 12.05
N ASP A 23 3.27 -10.91 11.97
CA ASP A 23 2.25 -10.83 10.93
C ASP A 23 2.89 -10.78 9.52
N PRO A 24 2.34 -11.51 8.53
CA PRO A 24 2.81 -11.41 7.16
C PRO A 24 2.58 -10.00 6.61
N PRO A 25 3.44 -9.52 5.69
CA PRO A 25 3.28 -8.20 5.09
C PRO A 25 1.95 -8.10 4.34
N ARG A 26 1.25 -6.98 4.53
CA ARG A 26 -0.05 -6.73 3.90
C ARG A 26 0.00 -5.49 3.02
N LEU A 27 -0.54 -5.60 1.82
CA LEU A 27 -0.77 -4.43 0.96
C LEU A 27 -1.92 -3.61 1.55
N LEU A 28 -1.60 -2.40 1.97
CA LEU A 28 -2.56 -1.40 2.45
C LEU A 28 -3.15 -0.58 1.30
N SER A 29 -2.38 -0.42 0.21
CA SER A 29 -2.81 0.25 -1.00
C SER A 29 -2.42 -0.62 -2.18
N GLU A 30 -3.39 -0.92 -3.03
CA GLU A 30 -3.15 -1.58 -4.32
C GLU A 30 -2.66 -0.58 -5.36
N LEU A 31 -1.95 -1.10 -6.35
CA LEU A 31 -1.54 -0.32 -7.50
C LEU A 31 -2.77 0.10 -8.30
N GLU A 32 -2.84 1.36 -8.71
CA GLU A 32 -3.96 1.83 -9.53
C GLU A 32 -4.01 1.01 -10.84
N GLY A 33 -5.13 0.31 -11.06
CA GLY A 33 -5.29 -0.56 -12.21
C GLY A 33 -5.55 0.24 -13.48
N GLY A 34 -4.75 0.00 -14.53
CA GLY A 34 -5.02 0.56 -15.86
C GLY A 34 -4.52 1.99 -16.06
N ILE A 35 -3.24 2.22 -15.77
CA ILE A 35 -2.61 3.53 -15.97
C ILE A 35 -2.27 3.70 -17.45
N THR A 36 -2.88 4.68 -18.11
CA THR A 36 -2.55 5.08 -19.47
C THR A 36 -1.80 6.40 -19.41
N VAL A 37 -0.51 6.37 -19.72
CA VAL A 37 0.34 7.56 -19.82
C VAL A 37 0.68 7.84 -21.27
N GLN A 38 0.88 9.12 -21.59
CA GLN A 38 1.37 9.51 -22.90
C GLN A 38 2.86 9.17 -23.02
N GLU A 39 3.29 8.74 -24.20
CA GLU A 39 4.71 8.46 -24.47
C GLU A 39 5.57 9.70 -24.16
N GLY A 40 6.62 9.49 -23.36
CA GLY A 40 7.51 10.55 -22.87
C GLY A 40 7.12 11.17 -21.53
N ASP A 41 5.94 10.87 -21.01
CA ASP A 41 5.50 11.36 -19.69
C ASP A 41 5.91 10.40 -18.55
N PRO A 42 6.39 10.90 -17.40
CA PRO A 42 6.75 10.06 -16.27
C PRO A 42 5.51 9.48 -15.57
N VAL A 43 5.53 8.17 -15.30
CA VAL A 43 4.52 7.51 -14.47
C VAL A 43 4.98 7.38 -13.03
N HIS A 44 4.10 7.68 -12.07
CA HIS A 44 4.33 7.41 -10.66
C HIS A 44 3.49 6.22 -10.20
N LEU A 45 4.14 5.25 -9.58
CA LEU A 45 3.54 4.02 -9.07
C LEU A 45 3.81 3.96 -7.58
N ASP A 46 2.77 4.06 -6.76
CA ASP A 46 2.88 3.96 -5.31
C ASP A 46 2.15 2.73 -4.77
N VAL A 47 2.72 2.15 -3.72
CA VAL A 47 2.13 1.02 -3.00
C VAL A 47 2.44 1.19 -1.53
N ARG A 48 1.47 0.90 -0.67
CA ARG A 48 1.67 0.92 0.78
C ARG A 48 1.66 -0.49 1.30
N VAL A 49 2.70 -0.85 2.04
CA VAL A 49 2.84 -2.16 2.67
C VAL A 49 2.95 -1.96 4.17
N ALA A 50 2.14 -2.69 4.93
CA ALA A 50 2.31 -2.83 6.36
C ALA A 50 3.18 -4.05 6.63
N SER A 51 4.19 -3.89 7.47
CA SER A 51 5.00 -5.00 7.99
C SER A 51 5.53 -4.63 9.37
N ASP A 52 5.70 -5.64 10.21
CA ASP A 52 6.31 -5.54 11.55
C ASP A 52 7.84 -5.72 11.52
N SER A 53 8.40 -6.17 10.38
CA SER A 53 9.83 -6.48 10.22
C SER A 53 10.37 -5.96 8.89
N ASP A 54 11.66 -6.18 8.61
CA ASP A 54 12.28 -5.87 7.33
C ASP A 54 11.54 -6.55 6.17
N VAL A 55 10.99 -5.74 5.26
CA VAL A 55 10.27 -6.20 4.08
C VAL A 55 11.05 -5.87 2.82
N GLN A 56 11.05 -6.79 1.86
CA GLN A 56 11.62 -6.57 0.53
C GLN A 56 10.51 -6.25 -0.46
N ILE A 57 10.62 -5.10 -1.12
CA ILE A 57 9.70 -4.67 -2.19
C ILE A 57 10.39 -4.93 -3.54
N THR A 58 9.71 -5.65 -4.43
CA THR A 58 10.19 -5.91 -5.79
C THR A 58 9.13 -5.47 -6.80
N TRP A 59 9.51 -4.57 -7.69
CA TRP A 59 8.65 -4.13 -8.79
C TRP A 59 8.82 -5.05 -9.99
N LEU A 60 7.73 -5.48 -10.60
CA LEU A 60 7.72 -6.38 -11.75
C LEU A 60 6.92 -5.75 -12.89
N LYS A 61 7.49 -5.75 -14.09
CA LYS A 61 6.78 -5.42 -15.33
C LYS A 61 6.88 -6.61 -16.27
N ASP A 62 5.73 -7.13 -16.70
CA ASP A 62 5.64 -8.29 -17.59
C ASP A 62 6.45 -9.52 -17.08
N GLY A 63 6.50 -9.70 -15.75
CA GLY A 63 7.26 -10.76 -15.08
C GLY A 63 8.76 -10.47 -14.87
N ASN A 64 9.28 -9.32 -15.32
CA ASN A 64 10.68 -8.93 -15.16
C ASN A 64 10.86 -7.89 -14.05
N PRO A 65 11.91 -8.00 -13.21
CA PRO A 65 12.17 -7.04 -12.14
C PRO A 65 12.58 -5.68 -12.70
N ILE A 66 12.01 -4.61 -12.14
CA ILE A 66 12.45 -3.23 -12.35
C ILE A 66 13.47 -2.90 -11.27
N LEU A 67 14.68 -2.53 -11.67
CA LEU A 67 15.73 -2.10 -10.76
C LEU A 67 15.78 -0.56 -10.69
N PRO A 68 16.03 0.02 -9.51
CA PRO A 68 16.19 1.46 -9.36
C PRO A 68 17.35 1.97 -10.23
N GLY A 69 17.09 3.00 -11.02
CA GLY A 69 18.09 3.64 -11.91
C GLY A 69 18.20 3.03 -13.32
N MET A 70 17.41 2.02 -13.66
CA MET A 70 17.33 1.52 -15.03
C MET A 70 16.29 2.30 -15.84
N TYR A 71 16.76 3.04 -16.86
CA TYR A 71 15.90 3.47 -17.97
C TYR A 71 15.66 2.25 -18.86
N GLN A 72 14.42 1.75 -18.92
CA GLN A 72 14.05 0.74 -19.91
C GLN A 72 13.79 1.46 -21.24
N VAL A 73 14.58 1.09 -22.25
CA VAL A 73 14.45 1.55 -23.65
C VAL A 73 13.36 0.79 -24.39
#